data_AF-A0A522L0B8-F1
#
_entry.id   AF-A0A522L0B8-F1
#
_cell.length_a   1.000
_cell.length_b   1.000
_cell.length_c   1.000
_cell.angle_alpha   90.00
_cell.angle_beta   90.00
_cell.angle_gamma   90.00
#
_symmetry.space_group_name_H-M   'P 1'
#
loop_
_entity.id
_entity.type
_entity.pdbx_description
1 polymer ?
#
loop_
_entity_poly.entity_id
_entity_poly.type
_entity_poly.pdbx_seq_one_letter_code
_entity_poly.pdbx_strand_id
1 'polypeptide(L)'
;MSKYDAKTGFIAAKTTTFGNFVDPDRQLVDMEHQSLVLVDLPEYARNGLGRALLGRVVRYHFDDIEAFGCEGMSIGADTSRGFLIYKDMNPVVVGKTHTEAQAASGASEATIKALYQRGLPIELVTLGALRHAQFETVDALVADIEQYHARASWMELHPVETRFQNIEAQVGDETAFDWDRLLPAKA
;
A
#
# COMPACT_ATOMS: atom_id res chain seq x y z
N MET A 1 14.25 2.19 -31.84
CA MET A 1 13.01 2.77 -32.39
C MET A 1 12.03 2.88 -31.24
N SER A 2 11.66 4.11 -30.88
CA SER A 2 10.83 4.42 -29.71
C SER A 2 9.45 3.79 -29.84
N LYS A 3 9.10 2.86 -28.94
CA LYS A 3 7.73 2.31 -28.80
C LYS A 3 6.83 3.27 -28.01
N TYR A 4 6.84 4.54 -28.39
CA TYR A 4 5.81 5.49 -27.97
C TYR A 4 4.51 5.09 -28.65
N ASP A 5 3.50 4.68 -27.89
CA ASP A 5 2.13 4.69 -28.42
C ASP A 5 1.65 6.15 -28.40
N ALA A 6 1.90 6.85 -29.50
CA ALA A 6 1.54 8.25 -29.71
C ALA A 6 0.02 8.51 -29.57
N LYS A 7 -0.82 7.48 -29.48
CA LYS A 7 -2.27 7.63 -29.28
C LYS A 7 -2.69 7.67 -27.81
N THR A 8 -1.89 7.10 -26.90
CA THR A 8 -2.29 6.96 -25.48
C THR A 8 -1.38 7.75 -24.54
N GLY A 9 -0.16 8.09 -24.97
CA GLY A 9 0.79 8.81 -24.11
C GLY A 9 1.41 7.94 -23.01
N PHE A 10 1.21 6.61 -23.05
CA PHE A 10 1.79 5.66 -22.10
C PHE A 10 2.87 4.79 -22.75
N ILE A 11 3.89 4.39 -21.99
CA ILE A 11 4.76 3.28 -22.40
C ILE A 11 4.07 1.98 -22.00
N ALA A 12 3.58 1.23 -22.99
CA ALA A 12 2.89 -0.04 -22.80
C ALA A 12 3.87 -1.18 -22.41
N ALA A 13 4.68 -0.99 -21.38
CA ALA A 13 5.36 -2.07 -20.70
C ALA A 13 4.35 -2.71 -19.72
N LYS A 14 3.59 -3.69 -20.22
CA LYS A 14 2.69 -4.47 -19.37
C LYS A 14 3.52 -5.33 -18.43
N THR A 15 3.31 -5.19 -17.13
CA THR A 15 3.95 -6.07 -16.15
C THR A 15 3.32 -7.46 -16.23
N THR A 16 4.14 -8.51 -16.11
CA THR A 16 3.68 -9.89 -16.29
C THR A 16 2.87 -10.42 -15.11
N THR A 17 3.00 -9.81 -13.92
CA THR A 17 2.46 -10.40 -12.68
C THR A 17 1.13 -9.77 -12.26
N PHE A 18 0.99 -8.45 -12.32
CA PHE A 18 -0.25 -7.79 -11.88
C PHE A 18 -0.98 -7.05 -13.01
N GLY A 19 -0.42 -7.05 -14.22
CA GLY A 19 -1.06 -6.46 -15.40
C GLY A 19 -1.14 -4.93 -15.35
N ASN A 20 -0.29 -4.29 -14.56
CA ASN A 20 -0.20 -2.84 -14.51
C ASN A 20 0.56 -2.30 -15.72
N PHE A 21 0.31 -1.02 -16.03
CA PHE A 21 1.04 -0.26 -17.02
C PHE A 21 2.04 0.65 -16.33
N VAL A 22 3.21 0.83 -16.95
CA VAL A 22 4.17 1.86 -16.54
C VAL A 22 3.66 3.22 -16.97
N ASP A 23 3.52 4.12 -16.01
CA ASP A 23 3.29 5.54 -16.21
C ASP A 23 4.62 6.16 -16.68
N PRO A 24 4.68 6.69 -17.92
CA PRO A 24 5.93 7.20 -18.48
C PRO A 24 6.39 8.52 -17.85
N ASP A 25 5.49 9.25 -17.19
CA ASP A 25 5.82 10.52 -16.55
C ASP A 25 6.39 10.33 -15.14
N ARG A 26 6.34 9.10 -14.62
CA ARG A 26 6.77 8.76 -13.26
C ARG A 26 8.08 7.97 -13.28
N GLN A 27 8.95 8.29 -12.34
CA GLN A 27 10.25 7.63 -12.21
C GLN A 27 10.10 6.28 -11.49
N LEU A 28 10.50 5.19 -12.15
CA LEU A 28 10.62 3.86 -11.55
C LEU A 28 11.69 3.82 -10.45
N VAL A 29 11.55 2.87 -9.54
CA VAL A 29 12.54 2.58 -8.50
C VAL A 29 13.08 1.16 -8.62
N ASP A 30 14.36 1.01 -8.28
CA ASP A 30 15.01 -0.28 -8.15
C ASP A 30 15.13 -0.63 -6.66
N MET A 31 14.52 -1.75 -6.27
CA MET A 31 14.55 -2.27 -4.90
C MET A 31 14.74 -3.78 -4.94
N GLU A 32 15.22 -4.34 -3.82
CA GLU A 32 15.48 -5.77 -3.74
C GLU A 32 14.19 -6.59 -3.84
N HIS A 33 14.26 -7.69 -4.59
CA HIS A 33 13.16 -8.65 -4.73
C HIS A 33 12.75 -9.24 -3.37
N GLN A 34 11.45 -9.49 -3.19
CA GLN A 34 10.81 -9.97 -1.95
C GLN A 34 10.88 -9.02 -0.74
N SER A 35 11.15 -7.73 -0.96
CA SER A 35 11.08 -6.74 0.12
C SER A 35 9.65 -6.48 0.62
N LEU A 36 9.54 -6.03 1.88
CA LEU A 36 8.39 -5.30 2.43
C LEU A 36 8.67 -3.81 2.31
N VAL A 37 7.72 -3.05 1.75
CA VAL A 37 7.93 -1.64 1.42
C VAL A 37 6.74 -0.79 1.86
N LEU A 38 7.00 0.28 2.60
CA LEU A 38 6.00 1.33 2.86
C LEU A 38 6.01 2.32 1.70
N VAL A 39 4.83 2.66 1.21
CA VAL A 39 4.65 3.67 0.16
C VAL A 39 3.56 4.66 0.52
N ASP A 40 3.68 5.87 -0.03
CA ASP A 40 2.62 6.87 0.02
C ASP A 40 1.66 6.64 -1.14
N LEU A 41 0.37 6.58 -0.81
CA LEU A 41 -0.71 6.53 -1.78
C LEU A 41 -1.68 7.68 -1.47
N PRO A 42 -1.92 8.61 -2.41
CA PRO A 42 -2.86 9.71 -2.20
C PRO A 42 -4.24 9.21 -1.75
N GLU A 43 -4.75 8.12 -2.34
CA GLU A 43 -6.03 7.55 -1.94
C GLU A 43 -6.06 7.03 -0.50
N TYR A 44 -4.94 6.53 0.02
CA TYR A 44 -4.86 6.06 1.41
C TYR A 44 -4.76 7.23 2.37
N ALA A 45 -3.96 8.25 2.05
CA ALA A 45 -3.85 9.46 2.85
C ALA A 45 -5.21 10.17 2.99
N ARG A 46 -5.93 10.36 1.88
CA ARG A 46 -7.28 10.97 1.89
C ARG A 46 -8.28 10.19 2.75
N ASN A 47 -8.15 8.86 2.79
CA ASN A 47 -9.07 8.00 3.52
C ASN A 47 -8.61 7.63 4.94
N GLY A 48 -7.61 8.36 5.46
CA GLY A 48 -7.11 8.17 6.83
C GLY A 48 -6.39 6.85 7.05
N LEU A 49 -5.92 6.20 5.98
CA LEU A 49 -5.18 4.94 6.05
C LEU A 49 -3.68 5.17 6.24
N GLY A 50 -3.15 6.37 5.99
CA GLY A 50 -1.71 6.64 6.06
C GLY A 50 -0.92 5.94 4.94
N ARG A 51 0.28 5.45 5.27
CA ARG A 51 1.14 4.74 4.29
C ARG A 51 0.65 3.31 4.08
N ALA A 52 0.66 2.86 2.83
CA ALA A 52 0.36 1.47 2.50
C ALA A 52 1.61 0.61 2.72
N LEU A 53 1.42 -0.55 3.34
CA LEU A 53 2.45 -1.58 3.40
C LEU A 53 2.25 -2.51 2.20
N LEU A 54 3.29 -2.64 1.38
CA LEU A 54 3.33 -3.55 0.25
C LEU A 54 4.20 -4.75 0.59
N GLY A 55 3.66 -5.94 0.36
CA GLY A 55 4.34 -7.22 0.52
C GLY A 55 4.73 -7.84 -0.81
N ARG A 56 5.67 -8.79 -0.73
CA ARG A 56 6.13 -9.62 -1.86
C ARG A 56 6.55 -8.77 -3.07
N VAL A 57 7.32 -7.71 -2.82
CA VAL A 57 7.74 -6.82 -3.91
C VAL A 57 8.53 -7.60 -4.96
N VAL A 58 8.05 -7.59 -6.20
CA VAL A 58 8.72 -8.23 -7.33
C VAL A 58 9.46 -7.17 -8.12
N ARG A 59 10.77 -7.34 -8.24
CA ARG A 59 11.66 -6.57 -9.11
C ARG A 59 11.63 -7.14 -10.54
N TYR A 60 11.44 -6.27 -11.53
CA TYR A 60 11.46 -6.59 -12.95
C TYR A 60 12.52 -5.77 -13.68
N HIS A 61 13.10 -6.36 -14.72
CA HIS A 61 13.76 -5.59 -15.79
C HIS A 61 12.76 -5.38 -16.91
N PHE A 62 12.52 -4.12 -17.28
CA PHE A 62 11.67 -3.77 -18.41
C PHE A 62 12.53 -3.51 -19.63
N ASP A 63 12.72 -4.54 -20.46
CA ASP A 63 13.58 -4.48 -21.65
C ASP A 63 13.18 -3.34 -22.60
N ASP A 64 11.87 -3.05 -22.74
CA ASP A 64 11.38 -1.99 -23.64
C ASP A 64 11.84 -0.57 -23.25
N ILE A 65 12.20 -0.36 -21.99
CA ILE A 65 12.66 0.93 -21.45
C ILE A 65 14.04 0.86 -20.78
N GLU A 66 14.70 -0.31 -20.85
CA GLU A 66 16.01 -0.58 -20.25
C GLU A 66 16.13 -0.10 -18.80
N ALA A 67 15.09 -0.37 -18.00
CA ALA A 67 14.98 0.09 -16.62
C ALA A 67 14.48 -1.01 -15.69
N PHE A 68 14.93 -0.98 -14.44
CA PHE A 68 14.33 -1.78 -13.38
C PHE A 68 13.13 -1.06 -12.78
N GLY A 69 12.12 -1.83 -12.42
CA GLY A 69 10.99 -1.35 -11.62
C GLY A 69 10.47 -2.43 -10.70
N CYS A 70 9.63 -2.04 -9.76
CA CYS A 70 9.15 -2.91 -8.70
C CYS A 70 7.63 -2.84 -8.59
N GLU A 71 6.99 -3.99 -8.45
CA GLU A 71 5.57 -4.07 -8.10
C GLU A 71 5.39 -4.72 -6.74
N GLY A 72 4.46 -4.24 -5.93
CA GLY A 72 4.12 -4.83 -4.64
C GLY A 72 2.61 -5.02 -4.49
N MET A 73 2.21 -6.00 -3.68
CA MET A 73 0.81 -6.20 -3.32
C MET A 73 0.51 -5.46 -2.03
N SER A 74 -0.60 -4.72 -1.93
CA SER A 74 -1.08 -4.24 -0.65
C SER A 74 -1.28 -5.41 0.33
N ILE A 75 -0.93 -5.17 1.58
CA ILE A 75 -1.22 -6.10 2.66
C ILE A 75 -2.07 -5.43 3.74
N GLY A 76 -2.84 -6.25 4.43
CA GLY A 76 -3.76 -5.80 5.47
C GLY A 76 -5.16 -5.47 4.98
N ALA A 77 -5.50 -5.75 3.73
CA ALA A 77 -6.87 -5.86 3.22
C ALA A 77 -7.25 -7.34 3.03
N ASP A 78 -8.55 -7.64 2.90
CA ASP A 78 -9.07 -9.00 2.62
C ASP A 78 -8.72 -9.49 1.22
N THR A 79 -8.40 -8.55 0.33
CA THR A 79 -7.90 -8.80 -1.00
C THR A 79 -6.48 -8.26 -1.13
N SER A 80 -5.91 -8.33 -2.33
CA SER A 80 -4.60 -7.77 -2.57
C SER A 80 -4.58 -7.09 -3.94
N ARG A 81 -4.39 -5.78 -3.92
CA ARG A 81 -4.20 -4.96 -5.12
C ARG A 81 -2.71 -4.83 -5.43
N GLY A 82 -2.32 -5.06 -6.67
CA GLY A 82 -0.94 -4.82 -7.13
C GLY A 82 -0.70 -3.35 -7.43
N PHE A 83 0.44 -2.82 -7.02
CA PHE A 83 0.89 -1.46 -7.26
C PHE A 83 2.26 -1.48 -7.92
N LEU A 84 2.40 -0.81 -9.06
CA LEU A 84 3.71 -0.43 -9.56
C LEU A 84 4.25 0.70 -8.67
N ILE A 85 5.48 0.54 -8.18
CA ILE A 85 6.09 1.43 -7.21
C ILE A 85 6.94 2.45 -7.95
N TYR A 86 6.68 3.72 -7.67
CA TYR A 86 7.39 4.86 -8.23
C TYR A 86 8.08 5.66 -7.13
N LYS A 87 9.06 6.48 -7.52
CA LYS A 87 9.89 7.25 -6.59
C LYS A 87 9.10 8.30 -5.81
N ASP A 88 8.12 8.94 -6.44
CA ASP A 88 7.23 9.93 -5.83
C ASP A 88 6.28 9.34 -4.77
N MET A 89 6.17 8.01 -4.70
CA MET A 89 5.49 7.30 -3.62
C MET A 89 6.39 7.16 -2.37
N ASN A 90 7.57 7.78 -2.36
CA ASN A 90 8.56 7.76 -1.28
C ASN A 90 8.83 6.36 -0.69
N PRO A 91 9.10 5.33 -1.51
CA PRO A 91 9.19 3.96 -1.02
C PRO A 91 10.27 3.78 0.06
N VAL A 92 9.92 3.12 1.15
CA VAL A 92 10.84 2.78 2.26
C VAL A 92 10.82 1.26 2.47
N VAL A 93 11.94 0.61 2.21
CA VAL A 93 12.12 -0.82 2.54
C VAL A 93 12.20 -0.97 4.05
N VAL A 94 11.28 -1.76 4.63
CA VAL A 94 11.19 -1.98 6.08
C VAL A 94 11.73 -3.34 6.53
N GLY A 95 11.99 -4.25 5.60
CA GLY A 95 12.55 -5.57 5.86
C GLY A 95 12.31 -6.52 4.69
N LYS A 96 12.84 -7.76 4.76
CA LYS A 96 12.52 -8.83 3.80
C LYS A 96 11.46 -9.79 4.33
N THR A 97 11.34 -9.86 5.65
CA THR A 97 10.32 -10.67 6.31
C THR A 97 9.53 -9.85 7.32
N HIS A 98 8.34 -10.33 7.67
CA HIS A 98 7.53 -9.71 8.72
C HIS A 98 8.26 -9.66 10.06
N THR A 99 8.97 -10.74 10.43
CA THR A 99 9.75 -10.80 11.67
C THR A 99 10.87 -9.76 11.68
N GLU A 100 11.59 -9.60 10.57
CA GLU A 100 12.63 -8.57 10.43
C GLU A 100 12.04 -7.16 10.56
N ALA A 101 10.95 -6.87 9.84
CA ALA A 101 10.29 -5.57 9.90
C ALA A 101 9.75 -5.26 11.30
N GLN A 102 9.17 -6.25 11.98
CA GLN A 102 8.72 -6.13 13.37
C GLN A 102 9.89 -5.83 14.31
N ALA A 103 11.01 -6.55 14.18
CA ALA A 103 12.21 -6.32 15.01
C ALA A 103 12.85 -4.95 14.75
N ALA A 104 12.87 -4.49 13.50
CA ALA A 104 13.42 -3.19 13.11
C ALA A 104 12.48 -2.00 13.42
N SER A 105 11.21 -2.26 13.72
CA SER A 105 10.18 -1.22 13.91
C SER A 105 10.39 -0.34 15.15
N GLY A 106 11.19 -0.79 16.13
CA GLY A 106 11.33 -0.15 17.43
C GLY A 106 10.19 -0.45 18.42
N ALA A 107 9.16 -1.20 18.00
CA ALA A 107 8.09 -1.64 18.88
C ALA A 107 8.62 -2.56 19.98
N SER A 108 8.10 -2.42 21.19
CA SER A 108 8.46 -3.33 22.28
C SER A 108 7.96 -4.76 22.01
N GLU A 109 8.66 -5.77 22.52
CA GLU A 109 8.21 -7.17 22.43
C GLU A 109 6.83 -7.36 23.05
N ALA A 110 6.52 -6.63 24.12
CA ALA A 110 5.20 -6.62 24.75
C ALA A 110 4.10 -6.10 23.80
N THR A 111 4.37 -5.04 23.04
CA THR A 111 3.46 -4.50 22.03
C THR A 111 3.20 -5.54 20.93
N ILE A 112 4.25 -6.10 20.34
CA ILE A 112 4.12 -7.10 19.26
C ILE A 112 3.34 -8.32 19.75
N LYS A 113 3.68 -8.83 20.94
CA LYS A 113 2.97 -9.96 21.56
C LYS A 113 1.49 -9.64 21.80
N ALA A 114 1.18 -8.43 22.27
CA ALA A 114 -0.21 -8.02 22.50
C ALA A 114 -1.01 -7.98 21.19
N LEU A 115 -0.42 -7.52 20.08
CA LEU A 115 -1.06 -7.54 18.76
C LEU A 115 -1.39 -8.97 18.32
N TYR A 116 -0.46 -9.93 18.47
CA TYR A 116 -0.75 -11.34 18.19
C TYR A 116 -1.83 -11.91 19.12
N GLN A 117 -1.82 -11.55 20.41
CA GLN A 117 -2.82 -12.02 21.38
C GLN A 117 -4.23 -11.50 21.07
N ARG A 118 -4.36 -10.40 20.33
CA ARG A 118 -5.63 -9.91 19.79
C ARG A 118 -6.11 -10.68 18.55
N GLY A 119 -5.36 -11.67 18.09
CA GLY A 119 -5.71 -12.50 16.94
C GLY A 119 -5.45 -11.83 15.59
N LEU A 120 -4.67 -10.73 15.57
CA LEU A 120 -4.32 -10.08 14.31
C LEU A 120 -3.39 -10.99 13.48
N PRO A 121 -3.61 -11.09 12.15
CA PRO A 121 -2.71 -11.79 11.24
C PRO A 121 -1.36 -11.08 11.15
N ILE A 122 -0.33 -11.80 10.72
CA ILE A 122 1.06 -11.32 10.73
C ILE A 122 1.26 -10.02 9.94
N GLU A 123 0.52 -9.83 8.86
CA GLU A 123 0.53 -8.61 8.05
C GLU A 123 0.06 -7.41 8.86
N LEU A 124 -1.04 -7.54 9.60
CA LEU A 124 -1.60 -6.50 10.46
C LEU A 124 -0.74 -6.28 11.72
N VAL A 125 -0.12 -7.33 12.26
CA VAL A 125 0.86 -7.19 13.34
C VAL A 125 2.08 -6.39 12.87
N THR A 126 2.55 -6.63 11.64
CA THR A 126 3.67 -5.89 11.06
C THR A 126 3.32 -4.42 10.84
N LEU A 127 2.13 -4.15 10.30
CA LEU A 127 1.62 -2.78 10.17
C LEU A 127 1.55 -2.09 11.53
N GLY A 128 1.01 -2.77 12.54
CA GLY A 128 0.91 -2.27 13.90
C GLY A 128 2.27 -1.97 14.53
N ALA A 129 3.23 -2.87 14.37
CA ALA A 129 4.60 -2.65 14.84
C ALA A 129 5.23 -1.39 14.22
N LEU A 130 5.06 -1.20 12.90
CA LEU A 130 5.55 -0.01 12.18
C LEU A 130 4.84 1.30 12.59
N ARG A 131 3.64 1.22 13.14
CA ARG A 131 2.85 2.38 13.59
C ARG A 131 2.87 2.62 15.08
N HIS A 132 3.47 1.74 15.88
CA HIS A 132 3.33 1.75 17.34
C HIS A 132 3.60 3.12 17.98
N ALA A 133 4.60 3.87 17.48
CA ALA A 133 4.99 5.17 18.01
C ALA A 133 3.94 6.28 17.81
N GLN A 134 2.91 6.05 17.00
CA GLN A 134 1.82 6.99 16.75
C GLN A 134 0.71 6.91 17.80
N PHE A 135 0.75 5.90 18.68
CA PHE A 135 -0.33 5.61 19.62
C PHE A 135 0.21 5.47 21.04
N GLU A 136 -0.48 6.07 22.01
CA GLU A 136 -0.10 6.00 23.42
C GLU A 136 -0.40 4.64 24.05
N THR A 137 -1.40 3.91 23.52
CA THR A 137 -1.85 2.63 24.06
C THR A 137 -1.97 1.57 22.97
N VAL A 138 -1.81 0.30 23.37
CA VAL A 138 -2.04 -0.84 22.48
C VAL A 138 -3.49 -0.91 22.01
N ASP A 139 -4.46 -0.50 22.85
CA ASP A 139 -5.88 -0.49 22.48
C ASP A 139 -6.16 0.51 21.35
N ALA A 140 -5.59 1.72 21.42
CA ALA A 140 -5.73 2.72 20.36
C ALA A 140 -5.06 2.24 19.06
N LEU A 141 -3.89 1.60 19.17
CA LEU A 141 -3.20 0.99 18.03
C LEU A 141 -4.02 -0.12 17.37
N VAL A 142 -4.63 -1.01 18.16
CA VAL A 142 -5.47 -2.10 17.64
C VAL A 142 -6.70 -1.52 16.93
N ALA A 143 -7.34 -0.52 17.52
CA ALA A 143 -8.49 0.16 16.89
C ALA A 143 -8.11 0.82 15.55
N ASP A 144 -6.92 1.44 15.45
CA ASP A 144 -6.41 1.97 14.18
C ASP A 144 -6.18 0.87 13.15
N ILE A 145 -5.56 -0.24 13.53
CA ILE A 145 -5.28 -1.35 12.62
C ILE A 145 -6.58 -2.00 12.11
N GLU A 146 -7.57 -2.17 12.98
CA GLU A 146 -8.89 -2.70 12.61
C GLU A 146 -9.63 -1.74 11.67
N GLN A 147 -9.56 -0.43 11.92
CA GLN A 147 -10.12 0.59 11.03
C GLN A 147 -9.40 0.59 9.68
N TYR A 148 -8.06 0.55 9.69
CA TYR A 148 -7.24 0.44 8.48
C TYR A 148 -7.67 -0.77 7.66
N HIS A 149 -7.75 -1.94 8.31
CA HIS A 149 -8.12 -3.19 7.65
C HIS A 149 -9.51 -3.08 7.01
N ALA A 150 -10.50 -2.63 7.77
CA ALA A 150 -11.88 -2.50 7.26
C ALA A 150 -11.97 -1.55 6.06
N ARG A 151 -11.33 -0.37 6.15
CA ARG A 151 -11.33 0.62 5.06
C ARG A 151 -10.54 0.15 3.84
N ALA A 152 -9.34 -0.40 4.04
CA ALA A 152 -8.52 -0.93 2.96
C ALA A 152 -9.23 -2.10 2.24
N SER A 153 -9.80 -3.05 2.99
CA SER A 153 -10.64 -4.12 2.44
C SER A 153 -11.80 -3.57 1.63
N TRP A 154 -12.51 -2.57 2.15
CA TRP A 154 -13.62 -1.96 1.43
C TRP A 154 -13.17 -1.32 0.11
N MET A 155 -12.11 -0.50 0.13
CA MET A 155 -11.60 0.17 -1.07
C MET A 155 -11.17 -0.82 -2.15
N GLU A 156 -10.57 -1.94 -1.76
CA GLU A 156 -10.13 -2.94 -2.72
C GLU A 156 -11.27 -3.79 -3.29
N LEU A 157 -12.32 -4.04 -2.49
CA LEU A 157 -13.55 -4.70 -2.94
C LEU A 157 -14.42 -3.78 -3.82
N HIS A 158 -14.20 -2.46 -3.76
CA HIS A 158 -14.94 -1.43 -4.51
C HIS A 158 -13.99 -0.62 -5.42
N PRO A 159 -13.34 -1.27 -6.41
CA PRO A 159 -12.32 -0.63 -7.24
C PRO A 159 -12.90 0.42 -8.19
N VAL A 160 -14.19 0.34 -8.53
CA VAL A 160 -14.86 1.32 -9.39
C VAL A 160 -15.10 2.62 -8.64
N GLU A 161 -15.61 2.53 -7.42
CA GLU A 161 -15.84 3.65 -6.51
C GLU A 161 -14.52 4.33 -6.15
N THR A 162 -13.49 3.55 -5.82
CA THR A 162 -12.13 4.05 -5.57
C THR A 162 -11.57 4.77 -6.80
N ARG A 163 -11.85 4.27 -8.01
CA ARG A 163 -11.43 4.94 -9.25
C ARG A 163 -12.17 6.27 -9.46
N PHE A 164 -13.49 6.33 -9.22
CA PHE A 164 -14.24 7.58 -9.34
C PHE A 164 -13.73 8.63 -8.36
N GLN A 165 -13.53 8.27 -7.09
CA GLN A 165 -12.96 9.19 -6.11
C GLN A 165 -11.56 9.68 -6.51
N ASN A 166 -10.73 8.81 -7.10
CA ASN A 166 -9.42 9.22 -7.60
C ASN A 166 -9.51 10.22 -8.77
N ILE A 167 -10.50 10.06 -9.66
CA ILE A 167 -10.75 11.01 -10.76
C ILE A 167 -11.27 12.34 -10.22
N GLU A 168 -12.20 12.30 -9.27
CA GLU A 168 -12.75 13.49 -8.58
C GLU A 168 -11.64 14.28 -7.90
N ALA A 169 -10.73 13.59 -7.20
CA ALA A 169 -9.56 14.19 -6.60
C ALA A 169 -8.65 14.89 -7.62
N GLN A 170 -8.41 14.27 -8.80
CA GLN A 170 -7.60 14.87 -9.86
C GLN A 170 -8.19 16.17 -10.42
N VAL A 171 -9.51 16.36 -10.33
CA VAL A 171 -10.19 17.60 -10.77
C VAL A 171 -10.43 18.59 -9.63
N GLY A 172 -9.87 18.32 -8.43
CA GLY A 172 -9.89 19.21 -7.27
C GLY A 172 -10.99 18.93 -6.24
N ASP A 173 -11.74 17.84 -6.37
CA ASP A 173 -12.74 17.39 -5.40
C ASP A 173 -12.19 16.23 -4.55
N GLU A 174 -11.18 16.52 -3.73
CA GLU A 174 -10.43 15.53 -2.95
C GLU A 174 -11.16 15.04 -1.68
N THR A 175 -12.46 14.72 -1.78
CA THR A 175 -13.24 14.25 -0.64
C THR A 175 -12.94 12.79 -0.28
N ALA A 176 -12.85 12.52 1.03
CA ALA A 176 -12.76 11.17 1.56
C ALA A 176 -14.09 10.43 1.36
N PHE A 177 -14.06 9.10 1.45
CA PHE A 177 -15.31 8.35 1.49
C PHE A 177 -16.09 8.67 2.76
N ASP A 178 -17.42 8.66 2.66
CA ASP A 178 -18.31 8.74 3.81
C ASP A 178 -18.24 7.43 4.62
N TRP A 179 -17.19 7.33 5.44
CA TRP A 179 -16.88 6.12 6.18
C TRP A 179 -17.93 5.75 7.22
N ASP A 180 -18.60 6.73 7.82
CA ASP A 180 -19.65 6.48 8.80
C ASP A 180 -20.86 5.80 8.15
N ARG A 181 -21.14 6.14 6.89
CA ARG A 181 -22.18 5.48 6.09
C ARG A 181 -21.74 4.11 5.56
N LEU A 182 -20.49 3.97 5.13
CA LEU A 182 -19.98 2.75 4.49
C LEU A 182 -19.60 1.65 5.49
N LEU A 183 -19.01 2.04 6.62
CA LEU A 183 -18.50 1.17 7.68
C LEU A 183 -18.99 1.71 9.03
N PRO A 184 -20.31 1.62 9.32
CA PRO A 184 -20.85 2.13 10.57
C PRO A 184 -20.20 1.44 11.76
N ALA A 185 -19.91 2.22 12.81
CA ALA A 185 -19.39 1.67 14.06
C ALA A 185 -20.31 0.55 14.56
N LYS A 186 -19.72 -0.60 14.91
CA LYS A 186 -20.47 -1.68 15.55
C LYS A 186 -21.04 -1.12 16.87
N ALA A 187 -22.37 -1.09 16.97
CA ALA A 187 -23.11 -0.66 18.16
C ALA A 187 -22.83 -1.59 19.36
#